data_AF-A0AAV0MH36-F1
#
_entry.id   AF-A0AAV0MH36-F1
#
_cell.length_a   1.000
_cell.length_b   1.000
_cell.length_c   1.000
_cell.angle_alpha   90.00
_cell.angle_beta   90.00
_cell.angle_gamma   90.00
#
_symmetry.space_group_name_H-M   'P 1'
#
loop_
_entity.id
_entity.type
_entity.pdbx_description
1 polymer ?
#
loop_
_entity_poly.entity_id
_entity_poly.type
_entity_poly.pdbx_seq_one_letter_code
_entity_poly.pdbx_strand_id
1 'polypeptide(L)' 'MGSSSKDYSGSDGEASSGDTPPPDSTRFTEGERVLAYHGPRIYEAKASLSPP' A
#
# COMPACT_ATOMS: atom_id res chain seq x y z
N MET A 1 23.48 3.42 29.99
CA MET A 1 22.35 2.76 29.29
C MET A 1 21.72 3.80 28.41
N GLY A 2 21.97 3.75 27.10
CA GLY A 2 21.70 4.86 26.18
C GLY A 2 20.65 4.51 25.13
N SER A 3 19.87 5.54 24.82
CA SER A 3 19.26 5.85 23.52
C SER A 3 17.77 5.56 23.33
N SER A 4 17.01 6.65 23.55
CA SER A 4 16.17 7.35 22.55
C SER A 4 14.94 6.66 21.95
N SER A 5 13.78 7.21 22.34
CA SER A 5 12.68 7.70 21.51
C SER A 5 12.36 6.98 20.20
N LYS A 6 11.16 6.40 20.15
CA LYS A 6 10.22 6.56 19.03
C LYS A 6 8.81 6.33 19.56
N ASP A 7 8.09 7.44 19.74
CA ASP A 7 6.64 7.45 19.85
C ASP A 7 6.08 6.81 18.58
N TYR A 8 5.66 5.54 18.68
CA TYR A 8 4.88 4.89 17.65
C TYR A 8 3.45 5.42 17.79
N SER A 9 3.21 6.61 17.24
CA SER A 9 1.84 7.02 16.93
C SER A 9 1.39 6.16 15.76
N GLY A 10 0.87 4.97 16.09
CA GLY A 10 0.06 4.19 15.18
C GLY A 10 -1.19 5.00 14.89
N SER A 11 -1.20 5.69 13.76
CA SER A 11 -2.46 6.10 13.16
C SER A 11 -3.17 4.80 12.80
N ASP A 12 -4.06 4.33 13.67
CA ASP A 12 -5.15 3.44 13.30
C ASP A 12 -6.01 4.22 12.30
N GLY A 13 -5.56 4.23 11.05
CA GLY A 13 -6.32 4.73 9.93
C GLY A 13 -7.60 3.93 9.91
N GLU A 14 -8.71 4.63 10.15
CA GLU A 14 -10.04 4.06 10.06
C GLU A 14 -10.12 3.19 8.81
N ALA A 15 -10.34 1.89 9.01
CA ALA A 15 -10.70 0.98 7.96
C ALA A 15 -12.08 1.42 7.45
N SER A 16 -12.06 2.40 6.56
CA SER A 16 -13.25 2.96 5.93
C SER A 16 -14.01 1.82 5.28
N SER A 17 -15.28 1.74 5.69
CA SER A 17 -16.28 0.73 5.37
C SER A 17 -16.19 0.19 3.95
N GLY A 18 -16.39 -1.12 3.83
CA GLY A 18 -16.37 -1.87 2.58
C GLY A 18 -17.38 -1.39 1.55
N ASP A 19 -17.02 -0.35 0.81
CA ASP A 19 -17.56 -0.06 -0.50
C ASP A 19 -16.72 -0.88 -1.49
N THR A 20 -17.25 -1.99 -1.96
CA THR A 20 -16.59 -2.78 -3.00
C THR A 20 -16.44 -1.89 -4.23
N PRO A 21 -15.20 -1.53 -4.62
CA PRO A 21 -15.03 -0.61 -5.74
C PRO A 21 -15.54 -1.28 -7.02
N PRO A 22 -16.09 -0.51 -7.98
CA PRO A 22 -16.69 -1.04 -9.21
C PRO A 22 -15.77 -2.08 -9.88
N PRO A 23 -16.31 -3.13 -10.51
CA PRO A 23 -15.50 -4.21 -11.08
C PRO A 23 -14.49 -3.74 -12.13
N ASP A 24 -14.75 -2.58 -12.77
CA ASP A 24 -13.89 -1.96 -13.78
C ASP A 24 -12.97 -0.86 -13.23
N SER A 25 -12.95 -0.66 -11.91
CA SER A 25 -11.98 0.24 -11.30
C SER A 25 -10.64 -0.48 -11.20
N THR A 26 -9.68 -0.07 -12.02
CA THR A 26 -8.27 -0.38 -11.76
C THR A 26 -7.97 0.16 -10.37
N ARG A 27 -7.70 -0.75 -9.42
CA ARG A 27 -7.43 -0.40 -8.02
C ARG A 27 -6.19 0.48 -7.83
N PHE A 28 -5.38 0.61 -8.88
CA PHE A 28 -4.15 1.37 -8.90
C PHE A 28 -4.06 2.19 -10.19
N THR A 29 -3.42 3.34 -10.09
CA THR A 29 -3.12 4.25 -11.19
C THR A 29 -1.73 3.96 -11.78
N GLU A 30 -1.49 4.36 -13.03
CA GLU A 30 -0.17 4.20 -13.65
C GLU A 30 0.91 4.94 -12.84
N GLY A 31 2.00 4.25 -12.52
CA GLY A 31 3.12 4.80 -11.77
C GLY A 31 2.88 4.89 -10.26
N GLU A 32 1.71 4.44 -9.77
CA GLU A 32 1.39 4.42 -8.34
C GLU A 32 2.41 3.60 -7.55
N ARG A 33 2.89 4.13 -6.42
CA ARG A 33 3.80 3.40 -5.54
C ARG A 33 3.02 2.33 -4.79
N VAL A 34 3.42 1.08 -4.99
CA VAL A 34 2.79 -0.09 -4.39
C VAL A 34 3.83 -0.96 -3.71
N LEU A 35 3.36 -1.81 -2.79
CA LEU A 35 4.16 -2.86 -2.17
C LEU A 35 3.83 -4.20 -2.83
N ALA A 36 4.79 -4.81 -3.50
CA ALA A 36 4.63 -6.08 -4.20
C ALA A 36 5.14 -7.24 -3.34
N TYR A 37 4.29 -8.25 -3.16
CA TYR A 37 4.68 -9.49 -2.51
C TYR A 37 5.41 -10.41 -3.49
N HIS A 38 6.62 -10.84 -3.12
CA HIS A 38 7.38 -11.82 -3.90
C HIS A 38 8.15 -12.76 -2.97
N GLY A 39 7.47 -13.83 -2.55
CA GLY A 39 7.97 -14.79 -1.57
C GLY A 39 7.99 -14.20 -0.15
N PRO A 40 8.96 -14.54 0.71
CA PRO A 40 8.99 -14.05 2.11
C PRO A 40 9.29 -12.55 2.25
N ARG A 41 9.32 -11.80 1.15
CA ARG A 41 9.72 -10.39 1.10
C ARG A 41 8.68 -9.56 0.36
N ILE A 42 8.60 -8.30 0.78
CA ILE A 42 7.78 -7.27 0.17
C ILE A 42 8.72 -6.21 -0.41
N TYR A 43 8.41 -5.73 -1.60
CA TYR A 43 9.24 -4.82 -2.36
C TYR A 43 8.46 -3.56 -2.73
N GLU A 44 9.11 -2.40 -2.68
CA GLU A 44 8.55 -1.19 -3.29
C GLU A 44 8.59 -1.31 -4.81
N ALA A 45 7.45 -1.01 -5.46
CA ALA A 45 7.29 -1.07 -6.89
C ALA A 45 6.40 0.08 -7.40
N LYS A 46 6.34 0.22 -8.72
CA LYS A 46 5.39 1.11 -9.39
C LYS A 46 4.39 0.27 -10.18
N ALA A 47 3.10 0.56 -10.03
CA ALA A 47 2.06 -0.11 -10.81
C ALA A 47 2.23 0.23 -12.29
N SER A 48 2.50 -0.77 -13.12
CA SER A 48 2.50 -0.65 -14.57
C SER A 48 1.13 -1.05 -15.09
N LEU A 49 0.43 -0.15 -15.76
CA LEU A 49 -0.73 -0.53 -16.56
C LEU A 49 -0.20 -1.15 -17.86
N SER A 50 -0.66 -2.34 -18.20
CA SER A 50 -0.37 -2.89 -19.54
C SER A 50 -1.13 -2.04 -20.56
N PRO A 51 -0.49 -1.48 -21.59
CA PRO A 51 -1.24 -1.02 -22.74
C PRO A 51 -1.97 -2.21 -23.39
N PRO A 52 -3.13 -1.97 -24.02
CA PRO A 52 -3.93 -3.00 -24.69
C PRO A 52 -3.20 -3.65 -25.87
#